data_AF-A0A6B8MDT9-F1
#
_entry.id   AF-A0A6B8MDT9-F1
#
_cell.length_a   1.000
_cell.length_b   1.000
_cell.length_c   1.000
_cell.angle_alpha   90.00
_cell.angle_beta   90.00
_cell.angle_gamma   90.00
#
_symmetry.space_group_name_H-M   'P 1'
#
loop_
_entity.id
_entity.type
_entity.pdbx_description
1 polymer ?
#
loop_
_entity_poly.entity_id
_entity_poly.type
_entity_poly.pdbx_seq_one_letter_code
_entity_poly.pdbx_strand_id
1 'polypeptide(L)' 'MNSPQSAALTTEQSIFRQARLLEGYRLNLRRGEAKVRDMILKDISRFSDLGANRYASDLSEVLEQFDITHSRPELA' A
#
# COMPACT_ATOMS: atom_id res chain seq x y z
N MET A 1 -16.26 28.43 2.86
CA MET A 1 -16.69 27.29 3.70
C MET A 1 -16.36 26.02 2.92
N ASN A 2 -15.31 25.28 3.29
CA ASN A 2 -14.98 24.02 2.65
C ASN A 2 -15.89 22.93 3.22
N SER A 3 -16.71 22.31 2.36
CA SER A 3 -17.67 21.28 2.75
C SER A 3 -16.97 19.99 3.20
N PRO A 4 -17.30 19.43 4.38
CA PRO A 4 -16.70 18.19 4.91
C PRO A 4 -16.96 16.95 4.04
N GLN A 5 -17.94 17.03 3.14
CA GLN A 5 -18.36 15.93 2.26
C GLN A 5 -17.35 15.59 1.16
N SER A 6 -16.53 16.55 0.73
CA SER A 6 -15.51 16.33 -0.30
C SER A 6 -14.30 15.53 0.22
N ALA A 7 -13.94 15.69 1.50
CA ALA A 7 -12.83 14.98 2.14
C ALA A 7 -13.15 13.50 2.41
N ALA A 8 -14.40 13.20 2.77
CA ALA A 8 -14.85 11.82 2.97
C ALA A 8 -14.78 11.01 1.66
N LEU A 9 -15.28 11.56 0.55
CA LEU A 9 -15.24 10.92 -0.77
C LEU A 9 -13.80 10.64 -1.23
N THR A 10 -12.85 11.55 -0.96
CA THR A 10 -11.44 11.34 -1.30
C THR A 10 -10.78 10.25 -0.45
N THR A 11 -11.24 10.06 0.78
CA THR A 11 -10.73 9.07 1.73
C THR A 11 -11.23 7.68 1.38
N GLU A 12 -12.53 7.52 1.15
CA GLU A 12 -13.13 6.24 0.74
C GLU A 12 -12.54 5.72 -0.57
N GLN A 13 -12.30 6.61 -1.54
CA GLN A 13 -11.64 6.25 -2.79
C GLN A 13 -10.18 5.84 -2.59
N SER A 14 -9.46 6.43 -1.64
CA SER A 14 -8.08 6.05 -1.32
C SER A 14 -8.03 4.67 -0.67
N ILE A 15 -8.90 4.41 0.31
CA ILE A 15 -9.03 3.10 0.96
C ILE A 15 -9.34 2.01 -0.07
N PHE A 16 -10.30 2.25 -0.97
CA PHE A 16 -10.65 1.26 -1.99
C PHE A 16 -9.49 0.98 -2.96
N ARG A 17 -8.74 2.01 -3.35
CA ARG A 17 -7.54 1.84 -4.20
C ARG A 17 -6.46 1.04 -3.48
N GLN A 18 -6.17 1.36 -2.22
CA GLN A 18 -5.17 0.67 -1.40
C GLN A 18 -5.53 -0.81 -1.23
N ALA A 19 -6.79 -1.12 -0.90
CA ALA A 19 -7.26 -2.50 -0.77
C ALA A 19 -7.05 -3.30 -2.06
N ARG A 20 -7.36 -2.71 -3.22
CA ARG A 20 -7.16 -3.35 -4.53
C ARG A 20 -5.69 -3.55 -4.87
N LEU A 21 -4.82 -2.57 -4.53
CA LEU A 21 -3.38 -2.70 -4.71
C LEU A 21 -2.82 -3.85 -3.85
N LEU A 22 -3.22 -3.90 -2.58
CA LEU A 22 -2.81 -4.95 -1.64
C LEU A 22 -3.23 -6.34 -2.14
N GLU A 23 -4.45 -6.50 -2.67
CA GLU A 23 -4.90 -7.75 -3.27
C GLU A 23 -4.00 -8.19 -4.44
N GLY A 24 -3.59 -7.25 -5.30
CA GLY A 24 -2.64 -7.52 -6.38
C GLY A 24 -1.29 -8.03 -5.90
N TYR A 25 -0.76 -7.48 -4.80
CA TYR A 25 0.47 -7.96 -4.19
C TYR A 25 0.30 -9.33 -3.52
N ARG A 26 -0.83 -9.59 -2.88
CA ARG A 26 -1.14 -10.88 -2.25
C ARG A 26 -1.14 -12.05 -3.24
N LEU A 27 -1.49 -11.83 -4.51
CA LEU A 27 -1.38 -12.85 -5.57
C LEU A 27 0.07 -13.34 -5.80
N ASN A 28 1.06 -12.58 -5.32
CA ASN A 28 2.48 -12.91 -5.41
C ASN A 28 3.03 -13.63 -4.17
N LEU A 29 2.21 -13.93 -3.15
CA LEU A 29 2.64 -14.58 -1.89
C LEU A 29 3.32 -15.93 -2.10
N ARG A 30 3.03 -16.65 -3.19
CA ARG A 30 3.75 -17.88 -3.57
C ARG A 30 5.26 -17.70 -3.74
N ARG A 31 5.73 -16.46 -3.91
CA ARG A 31 7.15 -16.08 -4.02
C ARG A 31 7.80 -15.81 -2.65
N GLY A 32 7.04 -15.86 -1.55
CA GLY A 32 7.45 -15.54 -0.19
C GLY A 32 7.14 -14.09 0.21
N GLU A 33 6.79 -13.89 1.48
CA GLU A 33 6.37 -12.59 2.05
C GLU A 33 7.45 -11.52 1.89
N ALA A 34 8.72 -11.86 2.22
CA ALA A 34 9.86 -10.98 2.02
C ALA A 34 10.01 -10.52 0.56
N LYS A 35 9.66 -11.38 -0.40
CA LYS A 35 9.72 -11.04 -1.82
C LYS A 35 8.60 -10.09 -2.23
N VAL A 36 7.39 -10.30 -1.70
CA VAL A 36 6.26 -9.39 -1.94
C VAL A 36 6.53 -8.02 -1.31
N ARG A 37 7.10 -7.99 -0.11
CA ARG A 37 7.54 -6.75 0.55
C ARG A 37 8.57 -5.98 -0.27
N ASP A 38 9.60 -6.67 -0.78
CA ASP A 38 10.61 -6.10 -1.70
C ASP A 38 9.96 -5.53 -2.98
N MET A 39 8.92 -6.17 -3.52
CA MET A 39 8.19 -5.65 -4.68
C MET A 39 7.47 -4.34 -4.36
N ILE A 40 6.76 -4.26 -3.22
CA ILE A 40 6.05 -3.04 -2.81
C ILE A 40 7.07 -1.89 -2.62
N LEU A 41 8.18 -2.14 -1.93
CA LEU A 41 9.24 -1.15 -1.73
C LEU A 41 9.84 -0.63 -3.05
N LYS A 42 10.07 -1.51 -4.02
CA LYS A 42 10.58 -1.13 -5.35
C LYS A 42 9.59 -0.26 -6.10
N ASP A 43 8.30 -0.57 -6.02
CA ASP A 43 7.27 0.24 -6.65
C ASP A 43 7.16 1.62 -5.98
N ILE A 44 7.25 1.71 -4.65
CA ILE A 44 7.31 2.99 -3.92
C ILE A 44 8.46 3.86 -4.42
N SER A 45 9.69 3.30 -4.47
CA SER A 45 10.87 4.02 -4.96
C SER A 45 10.64 4.51 -6.39
N ARG A 46 10.20 3.60 -7.28
CA ARG A 46 9.97 3.90 -8.68
C ARG A 46 8.94 5.02 -8.88
N PHE A 47 7.82 4.99 -8.16
CA PHE A 47 6.81 6.04 -8.30
C PHE A 47 7.28 7.37 -7.70
N SER A 48 8.08 7.33 -6.63
CA SER A 48 8.70 8.53 -6.06
C SER A 48 9.67 9.17 -7.06
N ASP A 49 10.53 8.38 -7.70
CA ASP A 49 11.49 8.86 -8.70
C ASP A 49 10.80 9.46 -9.94
N LEU A 50 9.62 8.96 -10.29
CA LEU A 50 8.79 9.49 -11.39
C LEU A 50 7.95 10.72 -11.00
N GLY A 51 8.04 11.18 -9.75
CA GLY A 51 7.22 12.29 -9.22
C GLY A 51 5.75 11.92 -8.99
N ALA A 52 5.39 10.64 -9.07
CA ALA A 52 4.05 10.11 -8.85
C ALA A 52 3.75 9.95 -7.34
N ASN A 53 3.96 11.03 -6.57
CA ASN A 53 3.96 11.02 -5.10
C ASN A 53 2.67 10.49 -4.48
N ARG A 54 1.51 10.68 -5.13
CA ARG A 54 0.23 10.13 -4.66
C ARG A 54 0.22 8.60 -4.71
N TYR A 55 0.79 8.01 -5.76
CA TYR A 55 0.89 6.55 -5.89
C TYR A 55 1.90 5.97 -4.91
N ALA A 56 3.05 6.64 -4.73
CA ALA A 56 4.01 6.27 -3.70
C ALA A 56 3.38 6.30 -2.29
N SER A 57 2.58 7.33 -1.99
CA SER A 57 1.87 7.45 -0.71
C SER A 57 0.81 6.35 -0.52
N ASP A 58 -0.03 6.10 -1.54
CA ASP A 58 -1.01 5.00 -1.51
C ASP A 58 -0.29 3.64 -1.30
N LEU A 59 0.92 3.45 -1.85
CA LEU A 59 1.70 2.23 -1.66
C LEU A 59 2.40 2.12 -0.30
N SER A 60 2.77 3.23 0.34
CA SER A 60 3.28 3.20 1.71
C SER A 60 2.23 2.68 2.69
N GLU A 61 0.96 3.09 2.53
CA GLU A 61 -0.16 2.56 3.32
C GLU A 61 -0.41 1.07 3.03
N VAL A 62 -0.26 0.65 1.77
CA VAL A 62 -0.32 -0.78 1.39
C VAL A 62 0.80 -1.58 2.03
N LEU A 63 2.02 -1.03 2.10
CA LEU A 63 3.15 -1.66 2.77
C LEU A 63 2.89 -1.83 4.26
N GLU A 64 2.35 -0.81 4.93
CA GLU A 64 1.98 -0.89 6.34
C GLU A 64 0.94 -1.98 6.58
N GLN A 65 -0.14 -2.02 5.77
CA GLN A 65 -1.17 -3.06 5.88
C GLN A 65 -0.61 -4.46 5.61
N PHE A 66 0.31 -4.58 4.65
CA PHE A 66 1.00 -5.83 4.36
C PHE A 66 1.85 -6.27 5.55
N ASP A 67 2.67 -5.36 6.09
CA ASP A 67 3.51 -5.63 7.25
C ASP A 67 2.65 -5.95 8.48
N ILE A 68 1.52 -5.30 8.75
CA ILE A 68 0.62 -5.68 9.87
C ILE A 68 0.08 -7.11 9.69
N THR A 69 -0.25 -7.50 8.46
CA THR A 69 -0.83 -8.83 8.17
C THR A 69 0.22 -9.94 8.23
N HIS A 70 1.45 -9.65 7.82
CA HIS A 70 2.51 -10.65 7.59
C HIS A 70 3.71 -10.52 8.54
N SER A 71 3.76 -9.50 9.39
CA SER A 71 4.66 -9.45 10.53
C SER A 71 4.11 -10.37 11.61
N ARG A 72 4.38 -11.66 11.45
CA ARG A 72 4.38 -12.55 12.61
C ARG A 72 5.55 -12.09 13.49
N PRO A 73 5.34 -11.68 14.76
CA PRO A 73 6.46 -11.62 15.69
C PRO A 73 6.99 -13.04 15.75
N GLU A 74 8.21 -13.23 15.29
CA GLU A 74 8.97 -14.43 15.62
C GLU A 74 9.12 -14.37 17.14
N LEU A 75 8.25 -15.11 17.84
CA LEU A 75 8.44 -15.36 19.26
C LEU A 75 9.80 -16.03 19.41
N ALA A 76 10.64 -15.36 20.18
CA ALA A 76 11.94 -15.79 20.67
C ALA A 76 11.93 -17.21 21.26
#